data_AF-A0A017HLK6-F1
#
_entry.id   AF-A0A017HLK6-F1
#
_cell.length_a   1.000
_cell.length_b   1.000
_cell.length_c   1.000
_cell.angle_alpha   90.00
_cell.angle_beta   90.00
_cell.angle_gamma   90.00
#
_symmetry.space_group_name_H-M   'P 1'
#
loop_
_entity.id
_entity.type
_entity.pdbx_description
1 polymer ?
#
loop_
_entity_poly.entity_id
_entity_poly.type
_entity_poly.pdbx_seq_one_letter_code
_entity_poly.pdbx_strand_id
1 'polypeptide(L)'
;MQSSRTVLWGILLALGGSLVLSVNDMAVKALSGTYPLHEVVLARSIIGMGVVLALLALARARGLRSGVTTRRPGLHALRVLCVLLSNITYFLGLAALPLADGVATFFVAPLLLTALSVPLLGEKVGPRRWVAVGAGLLGVLVMMRPGAGVIQPAAILVLLSALAYALMHILTRRMAPTEGALAMSFWTQVGFIAVSCAMGLTVGGGQYGQSDNASLAFLLRAWHWPAPGDWPFFLATGLAVSTGGHHDRAGLPALRGGAGGALRVCGDPHGGALGRADLRHLAGRRRLDGDCAHRRGGSLYALARDAPGPRRGGRARGRSDGGSAVTVQAVVFDIGNVLIEWNPERFYDATLGEERRRAMFEAVPILAMNERVDLGAVWADEVAALAARHPDWAEPISHWHHRWIEMASPEIPGSVRLLRALRGRGVPVFALSNFGRETFAHALAHYPFLGEFDRAFVSGHLALAKPDAAIYEAVERDSGVAPGSLLFADDRPENIEAARARGWRTHLFTGPEGFAERLVAEGLLTLEDAA
;
A
#
# COMPACT_ATOMS: atom_id res chain seq x y z
N MET A 1 -33.46 -6.50 27.90
CA MET A 1 -32.02 -6.89 27.94
C MET A 1 -31.69 -7.58 26.62
N GLN A 2 -30.92 -6.95 25.72
CA GLN A 2 -30.43 -7.64 24.52
C GLN A 2 -29.40 -8.70 24.95
N SER A 3 -29.49 -9.93 24.44
CA SER A 3 -28.54 -10.98 24.80
C SER A 3 -27.13 -10.60 24.34
N SER A 4 -26.10 -10.86 25.14
CA SER A 4 -24.70 -10.60 24.78
C SER A 4 -24.31 -11.27 23.45
N ARG A 5 -24.98 -12.37 23.08
CA ARG A 5 -24.83 -13.05 21.77
C ARG A 5 -25.26 -12.15 20.60
N THR A 6 -26.35 -11.41 20.72
CA THR A 6 -26.84 -10.52 19.65
C THR A 6 -25.90 -9.35 19.41
N VAL A 7 -25.27 -8.83 20.46
CA VAL A 7 -24.26 -7.76 20.37
C VAL A 7 -22.98 -8.28 19.72
N LEU A 8 -22.50 -9.45 20.15
CA LEU A 8 -21.32 -10.09 19.56
C LEU A 8 -21.51 -10.37 18.06
N TRP A 9 -22.66 -10.93 17.65
CA TRP A 9 -22.97 -11.14 16.24
C TRP A 9 -22.99 -9.83 15.44
N GLY A 10 -23.51 -8.74 16.00
CA GLY A 10 -23.47 -7.42 15.36
C GLY A 10 -22.04 -6.91 15.14
N ILE A 11 -21.16 -7.08 16.13
CA ILE A 11 -19.75 -6.70 16.02
C ILE A 11 -19.02 -7.56 14.98
N LEU A 12 -19.21 -8.89 15.01
CA LEU A 12 -18.59 -9.81 14.05
C LEU A 12 -19.05 -9.52 12.62
N LEU A 13 -20.32 -9.19 12.41
CA LEU A 13 -20.83 -8.78 11.10
C LEU A 13 -20.23 -7.45 10.64
N ALA A 14 -20.03 -6.49 11.54
CA ALA A 14 -19.36 -5.23 11.20
C ALA A 14 -17.89 -5.48 10.78
N LEU A 15 -17.14 -6.29 11.54
CA LEU A 15 -15.77 -6.68 11.21
C LEU A 15 -15.67 -7.51 9.93
N GLY A 16 -16.66 -8.36 9.64
CA GLY A 16 -16.74 -9.10 8.38
C GLY A 16 -16.93 -8.15 7.19
N GLY A 17 -17.87 -7.21 7.30
CA GLY A 17 -18.09 -6.19 6.25
C GLY A 17 -16.86 -5.31 6.03
N SER A 18 -16.15 -5.01 7.12
CA SER A 18 -14.89 -4.27 7.13
C SER A 18 -13.81 -4.90 6.26
N LEU A 19 -13.58 -6.19 6.48
CA LEU A 19 -12.59 -6.96 5.73
C LEU A 19 -12.97 -7.01 4.24
N VAL A 20 -14.25 -7.19 3.94
CA VAL A 20 -14.76 -7.26 2.57
C VAL A 20 -14.56 -5.95 1.81
N LEU A 21 -14.80 -4.80 2.45
CA LEU A 21 -14.53 -3.49 1.85
C LEU A 21 -13.03 -3.26 1.62
N SER A 22 -12.17 -3.65 2.57
CA SER A 22 -10.71 -3.54 2.41
C SER A 22 -10.20 -4.38 1.22
N VAL A 23 -10.71 -5.60 1.07
CA VAL A 23 -10.39 -6.46 -0.09
C VAL A 23 -10.88 -5.83 -1.40
N ASN A 24 -12.06 -5.18 -1.39
CA ASN A 24 -12.57 -4.46 -2.56
C ASN A 24 -11.60 -3.34 -2.98
N ASP A 25 -11.20 -2.49 -2.05
CA ASP A 25 -10.32 -1.35 -2.31
C ASP A 25 -8.97 -1.80 -2.88
N MET A 26 -8.37 -2.83 -2.26
CA MET A 26 -7.11 -3.41 -2.74
C MET A 26 -7.26 -3.98 -4.15
N ALA A 27 -8.33 -4.73 -4.44
CA ALA A 27 -8.56 -5.32 -5.74
C ALA A 27 -8.80 -4.26 -6.83
N VAL A 28 -9.59 -3.21 -6.54
CA VAL A 28 -9.80 -2.11 -7.50
C VAL A 28 -8.50 -1.32 -7.71
N LYS A 29 -7.72 -1.06 -6.66
CA LYS A 29 -6.42 -0.38 -6.79
C LYS A 29 -5.46 -1.20 -7.65
N ALA A 30 -5.38 -2.51 -7.46
CA ALA A 30 -4.57 -3.41 -8.29
C ALA A 30 -4.98 -3.36 -9.78
N LEU A 31 -6.29 -3.32 -10.06
CA LEU A 31 -6.82 -3.23 -11.42
C LEU A 31 -6.69 -1.82 -12.04
N SER A 32 -6.54 -0.77 -11.22
CA SER A 32 -6.54 0.62 -11.71
C SER A 32 -5.37 0.97 -12.64
N GLY A 33 -4.26 0.24 -12.52
CA GLY A 33 -3.09 0.41 -13.38
C GLY A 33 -3.32 -0.06 -14.81
N THR A 34 -4.20 -1.03 -15.03
CA THR A 34 -4.40 -1.71 -16.31
C THR A 34 -5.78 -1.46 -16.93
N TYR A 35 -6.85 -1.52 -16.14
CA TYR A 35 -8.23 -1.42 -16.64
C TYR A 35 -8.83 -0.03 -16.42
N PRO A 36 -9.77 0.43 -17.25
CA PRO A 36 -10.55 1.62 -16.97
C PRO A 36 -11.57 1.41 -15.84
N LEU A 37 -11.87 2.47 -15.09
CA LEU A 37 -12.77 2.43 -13.94
C LEU A 37 -14.18 1.92 -14.32
N HIS A 38 -14.72 2.38 -15.45
CA HIS A 38 -16.06 2.01 -15.89
C HIS A 38 -16.17 0.51 -16.24
N GLU A 39 -15.08 -0.12 -16.68
CA GLU A 39 -15.02 -1.56 -16.91
C GLU A 39 -15.05 -2.35 -15.60
N VAL A 40 -14.17 -1.99 -14.66
CA VAL A 40 -14.12 -2.61 -13.33
C VAL A 40 -15.46 -2.50 -12.62
N VAL A 41 -16.08 -1.31 -12.69
CA VAL A 41 -17.39 -1.06 -12.10
C VAL A 41 -18.52 -1.81 -12.81
N LEU A 42 -18.45 -1.98 -14.13
CA LEU A 42 -19.45 -2.77 -14.86
C LEU A 42 -19.37 -4.25 -14.47
N ALA A 43 -18.18 -4.85 -14.55
CA ALA A 43 -17.97 -6.26 -14.25
C ALA A 43 -18.39 -6.61 -12.82
N ARG A 44 -17.96 -5.82 -11.82
CA ARG A 44 -18.36 -6.04 -10.43
C ARG A 44 -19.88 -5.89 -10.22
N SER A 45 -20.54 -4.97 -10.93
CA SER A 45 -21.98 -4.73 -10.79
C SER A 45 -22.82 -5.80 -11.49
N ILE A 46 -22.33 -6.41 -12.57
CA ILE A 46 -22.95 -7.59 -13.19
C ILE A 46 -22.88 -8.79 -12.23
N ILE A 47 -21.70 -9.06 -11.67
CA ILE A 47 -21.51 -10.16 -10.70
C ILE A 47 -22.40 -9.93 -9.47
N GLY A 48 -22.37 -8.72 -8.92
CA GLY A 48 -23.19 -8.37 -7.76
C GLY A 48 -24.70 -8.38 -8.06
N MET A 49 -25.11 -8.02 -9.29
CA MET A 49 -26.50 -8.18 -9.74
C MET A 49 -26.90 -9.67 -9.77
N GLY A 50 -26.03 -10.54 -10.28
CA GLY A 50 -26.25 -12.00 -10.25
C GLY A 50 -26.50 -12.53 -8.85
N VAL A 51 -25.70 -12.08 -7.86
CA VAL A 51 -25.91 -12.42 -6.45
C VAL A 51 -27.25 -11.90 -5.92
N VAL A 52 -27.60 -10.64 -6.20
CA VAL A 52 -28.88 -10.05 -5.76
C VAL A 52 -30.07 -10.79 -6.37
N LEU A 53 -30.01 -11.15 -7.66
CA LEU A 53 -31.04 -11.93 -8.34
C LEU A 53 -31.16 -13.35 -7.77
N ALA A 54 -30.03 -14.01 -7.48
CA ALA A 54 -30.02 -15.30 -6.81
C ALA A 54 -30.68 -15.21 -5.42
N LEU A 55 -30.32 -14.21 -4.61
CA LEU A 55 -30.93 -14.00 -3.30
C LEU A 55 -32.44 -13.71 -3.39
N LEU A 56 -32.88 -12.93 -4.39
CA LEU A 56 -34.30 -12.70 -4.67
C LEU A 56 -35.03 -13.98 -5.08
N ALA A 57 -34.41 -14.84 -5.91
CA ALA A 57 -34.96 -16.13 -6.28
C ALA A 57 -35.09 -17.06 -5.06
N LEU A 58 -34.05 -17.15 -4.22
CA LEU A 58 -34.09 -17.92 -2.97
C LEU A 58 -35.13 -17.38 -1.98
N ALA A 59 -35.31 -16.07 -1.88
CA ALA A 59 -36.30 -15.46 -1.00
C ALA A 59 -37.73 -15.77 -1.48
N ARG A 60 -37.98 -15.73 -2.80
CA ARG A 60 -39.25 -16.13 -3.40
C ARG A 60 -39.54 -17.62 -3.22
N ALA A 61 -38.55 -18.49 -3.42
CA ALA A 61 -38.69 -19.92 -3.19
C ALA A 61 -39.07 -20.27 -1.75
N ARG A 62 -38.62 -19.46 -0.78
CA ARG A 62 -39.01 -19.57 0.64
C ARG A 62 -40.34 -18.88 0.99
N GLY A 63 -41.09 -18.39 0.01
CA GLY A 63 -42.38 -17.73 0.20
C GLY A 63 -42.30 -16.31 0.79
N LEU A 64 -41.10 -15.70 0.87
CA LEU A 64 -40.98 -14.32 1.35
C LEU A 64 -41.44 -13.35 0.27
N ARG A 65 -42.33 -12.42 0.63
CA ARG A 65 -42.70 -11.26 -0.21
C ARG A 65 -41.51 -10.31 -0.32
N SER A 66 -40.58 -10.62 -1.21
CA SER A 66 -39.41 -9.79 -1.55
C SER A 66 -39.59 -9.22 -2.95
N GLY A 67 -39.92 -7.92 -3.01
CA GLY A 67 -40.09 -7.17 -4.26
C GLY A 67 -38.94 -6.19 -4.47
N VAL A 68 -38.70 -5.82 -5.74
CA VAL A 68 -37.83 -4.71 -6.13
C VAL A 68 -38.60 -3.41 -6.39
N THR A 69 -39.94 -3.46 -6.27
CA THR A 69 -40.81 -2.31 -6.49
C THR A 69 -40.59 -1.28 -5.41
N THR A 70 -40.32 -0.04 -5.83
CA THR A 70 -40.14 1.09 -4.92
C THR A 70 -41.37 1.98 -4.89
N ARG A 71 -41.65 2.55 -3.71
CA ARG A 71 -42.70 3.58 -3.54
C ARG A 71 -42.16 5.00 -3.65
N ARG A 72 -40.82 5.17 -3.73
CA ARG A 72 -40.14 6.47 -3.65
C ARG A 72 -39.03 6.57 -4.71
N PRO A 73 -39.37 6.57 -6.01
CA PRO A 73 -38.38 6.52 -7.09
C PRO A 73 -37.39 7.70 -7.04
N GLY A 74 -37.84 8.91 -6.73
CA GLY A 74 -36.96 10.09 -6.64
C GLY A 74 -35.89 9.99 -5.55
N LEU A 75 -36.24 9.45 -4.37
CA LEU A 75 -35.27 9.26 -3.28
C LEU A 75 -34.29 8.12 -3.57
N HIS A 76 -34.74 7.05 -4.25
CA HIS A 76 -33.82 6.03 -4.75
C HIS A 76 -32.87 6.58 -5.80
N ALA A 77 -33.36 7.35 -6.76
CA ALA A 77 -32.51 7.97 -7.79
C ALA A 77 -31.45 8.88 -7.14
N LEU A 78 -31.85 9.73 -6.20
CA LEU A 78 -30.91 10.58 -5.47
C LEU A 78 -29.89 9.76 -4.67
N ARG A 79 -30.34 8.70 -3.97
CA ARG A 79 -29.45 7.81 -3.23
C ARG A 79 -28.45 7.14 -4.16
N VAL A 80 -28.91 6.56 -5.27
CA VAL A 80 -28.07 5.90 -6.27
C VAL A 80 -27.07 6.89 -6.88
N LEU A 81 -27.48 8.12 -7.16
CA LEU A 81 -26.58 9.19 -7.59
C LEU A 81 -25.48 9.48 -6.55
N CYS A 82 -25.83 9.54 -5.27
CA CYS A 82 -24.83 9.72 -4.19
C CYS A 82 -23.87 8.52 -4.11
N VAL A 83 -24.38 7.28 -4.26
CA VAL A 83 -23.53 6.07 -4.29
C VAL A 83 -22.56 6.13 -5.49
N LEU A 84 -23.07 6.48 -6.67
CA LEU A 84 -22.28 6.58 -7.91
C LEU A 84 -21.19 7.65 -7.78
N LEU A 85 -21.58 8.85 -7.33
CA LEU A 85 -20.67 9.97 -7.14
C LEU A 85 -19.58 9.60 -6.13
N SER A 86 -19.97 9.05 -4.97
CA SER A 86 -19.03 8.58 -3.96
C SER A 86 -18.06 7.55 -4.54
N ASN A 87 -18.55 6.53 -5.22
CA ASN A 87 -17.71 5.48 -5.77
C ASN A 87 -16.72 6.00 -6.82
N ILE A 88 -17.22 6.78 -7.80
CA ILE A 88 -16.38 7.30 -8.89
C ILE A 88 -15.30 8.21 -8.31
N THR A 89 -15.67 9.19 -7.49
CA THR A 89 -14.71 10.16 -6.92
C THR A 89 -13.72 9.51 -5.95
N TYR A 90 -14.16 8.51 -5.17
CA TYR A 90 -13.27 7.76 -4.27
C TYR A 90 -12.20 7.00 -5.05
N PHE A 91 -12.59 6.18 -6.04
CA PHE A 91 -11.63 5.37 -6.78
C PHE A 91 -10.75 6.19 -7.73
N LEU A 92 -11.25 7.33 -8.24
CA LEU A 92 -10.42 8.29 -8.95
C LEU A 92 -9.36 8.92 -8.03
N GLY A 93 -9.74 9.27 -6.80
CA GLY A 93 -8.79 9.73 -5.78
C GLY A 93 -7.77 8.65 -5.43
N LEU A 94 -8.22 7.42 -5.18
CA LEU A 94 -7.35 6.28 -4.88
C LEU A 94 -6.42 5.91 -6.02
N ALA A 95 -6.78 6.14 -7.28
CA ALA A 95 -5.88 5.90 -8.40
C ALA A 95 -4.63 6.79 -8.33
N ALA A 96 -4.81 8.06 -7.94
CA ALA A 96 -3.75 9.06 -7.87
C ALA A 96 -3.05 9.16 -6.49
N LEU A 97 -3.66 8.65 -5.43
CA LEU A 97 -3.08 8.64 -4.08
C LEU A 97 -2.49 7.27 -3.70
N PRO A 98 -1.50 7.23 -2.80
CA PRO A 98 -1.21 6.03 -2.03
C PRO A 98 -2.46 5.51 -1.32
N LEU A 99 -2.63 4.19 -1.25
CA LEU A 99 -3.84 3.57 -0.68
C LEU A 99 -4.09 4.05 0.75
N ALA A 100 -3.03 4.13 1.56
CA ALA A 100 -3.09 4.60 2.95
C ALA A 100 -3.58 6.04 3.06
N ASP A 101 -3.10 6.95 2.21
CA ASP A 101 -3.45 8.38 2.26
C ASP A 101 -4.89 8.63 1.83
N GLY A 102 -5.35 7.94 0.78
CA GLY A 102 -6.73 8.05 0.32
C GLY A 102 -7.73 7.48 1.34
N VAL A 103 -7.45 6.30 1.89
CA VAL A 103 -8.22 5.72 3.00
C VAL A 103 -8.24 6.66 4.21
N ALA A 104 -7.08 7.21 4.58
CA ALA A 104 -6.95 8.12 5.69
C ALA A 104 -7.82 9.38 5.50
N THR A 105 -7.75 9.98 4.32
CA THR A 105 -8.57 11.13 3.94
C THR A 105 -10.07 10.81 4.00
N PHE A 106 -10.46 9.58 3.62
CA PHE A 106 -11.84 9.13 3.66
C PHE A 106 -12.40 8.95 5.08
N PHE A 107 -11.56 8.84 6.13
CA PHE A 107 -12.02 8.82 7.53
C PHE A 107 -12.64 10.15 8.02
N VAL A 108 -12.70 11.16 7.16
CA VAL A 108 -13.57 12.33 7.39
C VAL A 108 -15.06 11.95 7.24
N ALA A 109 -15.40 10.86 6.55
CA ALA A 109 -16.78 10.44 6.30
C ALA A 109 -17.62 10.22 7.59
N PRO A 110 -17.15 9.52 8.65
CA PRO A 110 -17.85 9.44 9.93
C PRO A 110 -18.15 10.80 10.59
N LEU A 111 -17.24 11.77 10.46
CA LEU A 111 -17.44 13.13 10.95
C LEU A 111 -18.57 13.82 10.18
N LEU A 112 -18.52 13.78 8.85
CA LEU A 112 -19.56 14.35 7.99
C LEU A 112 -20.92 13.70 8.23
N LEU A 113 -20.96 12.37 8.34
CA LEU A 113 -22.18 11.63 8.65
C LEU A 113 -22.77 12.06 10.01
N THR A 114 -21.92 12.21 11.02
CA THR A 114 -22.36 12.64 12.36
C THR A 114 -22.87 14.08 12.32
N ALA A 115 -22.13 14.99 11.70
CA ALA A 115 -22.48 16.40 11.58
C ALA A 115 -23.78 16.61 10.80
N LEU A 116 -23.91 15.96 9.63
CA LEU A 116 -25.07 16.05 8.75
C LEU A 116 -26.30 15.36 9.34
N SER A 117 -26.13 14.37 10.23
CA SER A 117 -27.27 13.71 10.88
C SER A 117 -28.09 14.67 11.75
N VAL A 118 -27.48 15.73 12.28
CA VAL A 118 -28.17 16.73 13.11
C VAL A 118 -29.20 17.52 12.30
N PRO A 119 -28.85 18.27 11.24
CA PRO A 119 -29.82 19.02 10.45
C PRO A 119 -30.73 18.13 9.59
N LEU A 120 -30.22 17.00 9.06
CA LEU A 120 -31.00 16.17 8.14
C LEU A 120 -31.88 15.14 8.85
N LEU A 121 -31.54 14.63 10.03
CA LEU A 121 -32.40 13.66 10.73
C LEU A 121 -33.03 14.25 11.99
N GLY A 122 -32.63 15.46 12.42
CA GLY A 122 -33.07 16.06 13.69
C GLY A 122 -32.47 15.36 14.91
N GLU A 123 -31.40 14.60 14.74
CA GLU A 123 -30.79 13.83 15.83
C GLU A 123 -29.94 14.73 16.73
N LYS A 124 -30.04 14.53 18.04
CA LYS A 124 -29.17 15.19 19.03
C LYS A 124 -27.95 14.32 19.29
N VAL A 125 -26.77 14.80 18.89
CA VAL A 125 -25.49 14.13 19.10
C VAL A 125 -24.90 14.62 20.43
N GLY A 126 -24.83 13.73 21.43
CA GLY A 126 -24.25 14.05 22.73
C GLY A 126 -22.72 14.19 22.69
N PRO A 127 -22.11 14.88 23.68
CA PRO A 127 -20.68 15.23 23.69
C PRO A 127 -19.75 14.02 23.61
N ARG A 128 -20.11 12.88 24.22
CA ARG A 128 -19.32 11.64 24.16
C ARG A 128 -19.12 11.12 22.72
N ARG A 129 -20.10 11.35 21.83
CA ARG A 129 -19.98 10.94 20.42
C ARG A 129 -19.04 11.85 19.65
N TRP A 130 -19.13 13.16 19.88
CA TRP A 130 -18.19 14.12 19.30
C TRP A 130 -16.74 13.84 19.72
N VAL A 131 -16.52 13.51 21.00
CA VAL A 131 -15.19 13.11 21.49
C VAL A 131 -14.71 11.82 20.82
N ALA A 132 -15.57 10.81 20.64
CA ALA A 132 -15.19 9.57 19.95
C ALA A 132 -14.81 9.80 18.48
N VAL A 133 -15.59 10.60 17.75
CA VAL A 133 -15.29 11.01 16.36
C VAL A 133 -13.97 11.79 16.31
N GLY A 134 -13.79 12.77 17.20
CA GLY A 134 -12.59 13.59 17.27
C GLY A 134 -11.34 12.78 17.60
N ALA A 135 -11.43 11.81 18.53
CA ALA A 135 -10.34 10.90 18.85
C ALA A 135 -9.97 9.99 17.67
N GLY A 136 -10.97 9.47 16.93
CA GLY A 136 -10.74 8.71 15.71
C GLY A 136 -10.02 9.52 14.64
N LEU A 137 -10.49 10.76 14.38
CA LEU A 137 -9.87 11.67 13.42
C LEU A 137 -8.44 12.06 13.83
N LEU A 138 -8.20 12.29 15.13
CA LEU A 138 -6.86 12.56 15.65
C LEU A 138 -5.91 11.38 15.44
N GLY A 139 -6.39 10.14 15.65
CA GLY A 139 -5.62 8.93 15.35
C GLY A 139 -5.20 8.85 13.88
N VAL A 140 -6.13 9.20 12.97
CA VAL A 140 -5.85 9.28 11.52
C VAL A 140 -4.84 10.39 11.21
N LEU A 141 -4.97 11.58 11.81
CA LEU A 141 -4.00 12.67 11.61
C LEU A 141 -2.58 12.30 12.08
N VAL A 142 -2.47 11.59 13.21
CA VAL A 142 -1.19 11.08 13.70
C VAL A 142 -0.61 10.03 12.75
N MET A 143 -1.45 9.16 12.19
CA MET A 143 -1.05 8.16 11.20
C MET A 143 -0.57 8.82 9.90
N MET A 144 -1.29 9.83 9.41
CA MET A 144 -0.98 10.51 8.15
C MET A 144 0.32 11.33 8.20
N ARG A 145 0.80 11.72 9.40
CA ARG A 145 1.98 12.58 9.60
C ARG A 145 2.04 13.73 8.55
N PRO A 146 1.02 14.61 8.50
CA PRO A 146 0.94 15.64 7.48
C PRO A 146 2.15 16.58 7.61
N GLY A 147 3.06 16.56 6.63
CA GLY A 147 4.28 17.37 6.74
C GLY A 147 5.21 17.48 5.54
N ALA A 148 4.94 16.85 4.38
CA ALA A 148 5.95 16.78 3.31
C ALA A 148 5.43 16.91 1.86
N GLY A 149 4.22 17.42 1.60
CA GLY A 149 3.71 17.48 0.22
C GLY A 149 2.67 18.56 -0.03
N VAL A 150 2.74 19.13 -1.25
CA VAL A 150 1.71 19.97 -1.88
C VAL A 150 0.34 19.28 -1.75
N ILE A 151 -0.72 20.04 -1.44
CA ILE A 151 -2.11 19.54 -1.44
C ILE A 151 -2.35 18.86 -2.79
N GLN A 152 -2.37 17.53 -2.79
CA GLN A 152 -2.60 16.77 -4.01
C GLN A 152 -4.06 16.96 -4.41
N PRO A 153 -4.36 17.47 -5.62
CA PRO A 153 -5.74 17.71 -6.05
C PRO A 153 -6.65 16.48 -5.92
N ALA A 154 -6.07 15.27 -5.98
CA ALA A 154 -6.77 14.01 -5.78
C ALA A 154 -7.43 13.85 -4.39
N ALA A 155 -6.91 14.49 -3.34
CA ALA A 155 -7.52 14.46 -2.01
C ALA A 155 -8.92 15.12 -2.00
N ILE A 156 -9.15 16.11 -2.87
CA ILE A 156 -10.46 16.76 -3.01
C ILE A 156 -11.51 15.76 -3.53
N LEU A 157 -11.11 14.86 -4.43
CA LEU A 157 -11.99 13.80 -4.93
C LEU A 157 -12.41 12.85 -3.79
N VAL A 158 -11.49 12.51 -2.90
CA VAL A 158 -11.78 11.67 -1.72
C VAL A 158 -12.65 12.40 -0.70
N LEU A 159 -12.48 13.71 -0.51
CA LEU A 159 -13.36 14.49 0.37
C LEU A 159 -14.77 14.61 -0.20
N LEU A 160 -14.90 14.80 -1.52
CA LEU A 160 -16.19 14.79 -2.22
C LEU A 160 -16.87 13.43 -2.09
N SER A 161 -16.10 12.34 -2.17
CA SER A 161 -16.63 11.00 -2.00
C SER A 161 -17.13 10.74 -0.58
N ALA A 162 -16.41 11.22 0.44
CA ALA A 162 -16.79 11.14 1.84
C ALA A 162 -18.12 11.87 2.13
N LEU A 163 -18.32 13.04 1.51
CA LEU A 163 -19.57 13.79 1.60
C LEU A 163 -20.74 13.04 0.95
N ALA A 164 -20.55 12.55 -0.28
CA ALA A 164 -21.56 11.80 -0.99
C ALA A 164 -21.91 10.47 -0.27
N TYR A 165 -20.91 9.82 0.33
CA TYR A 165 -21.07 8.63 1.16
C TYR A 165 -21.92 8.92 2.42
N ALA A 166 -21.61 10.00 3.14
CA ALA A 166 -22.38 10.43 4.30
C ALA A 166 -23.85 10.71 3.94
N LEU A 167 -24.09 11.40 2.82
CA LEU A 167 -25.44 11.68 2.33
C LEU A 167 -26.19 10.39 1.94
N MET A 168 -25.54 9.47 1.25
CA MET A 168 -26.07 8.16 0.88
C MET A 168 -26.52 7.37 2.12
N HIS A 169 -25.73 7.37 3.19
CA HIS A 169 -26.07 6.72 4.45
C HIS A 169 -27.28 7.36 5.15
N ILE A 170 -27.36 8.69 5.15
CA ILE A 170 -28.53 9.42 5.69
C ILE A 170 -29.80 9.07 4.90
N LEU A 171 -29.72 9.04 3.57
CA LEU A 171 -30.84 8.65 2.70
C LEU A 171 -31.25 7.18 2.95
N THR A 172 -30.27 6.28 3.07
CA THR A 172 -30.51 4.87 3.40
C THR A 172 -31.25 4.73 4.73
N ARG A 173 -30.86 5.50 5.76
CA ARG A 173 -31.54 5.52 7.06
C ARG A 173 -32.98 6.04 6.96
N ARG A 174 -33.23 7.09 6.18
CA ARG A 174 -34.59 7.61 5.94
C ARG A 174 -35.49 6.65 5.17
N MET A 175 -34.92 5.79 4.32
CA MET A 175 -35.65 4.84 3.48
C MET A 175 -35.77 3.43 4.08
N ALA A 176 -34.94 3.12 5.09
CA ALA A 176 -34.94 1.82 5.76
C ALA A 176 -36.30 1.38 6.33
N PRO A 177 -37.24 2.26 6.76
CA PRO A 177 -38.56 1.81 7.18
C PRO A 177 -39.48 1.35 6.04
N THR A 178 -39.27 1.85 4.83
CA THR A 178 -40.21 1.68 3.70
C THR A 178 -39.71 0.77 2.59
N GLU A 179 -38.39 0.63 2.43
CA GLU A 179 -37.76 -0.04 1.30
C GLU A 179 -36.94 -1.25 1.76
N GLY A 180 -37.00 -2.37 1.05
CA GLY A 180 -36.25 -3.59 1.36
C GLY A 180 -34.76 -3.50 1.00
N ALA A 181 -33.90 -4.26 1.70
CA ALA A 181 -32.45 -4.22 1.47
C ALA A 181 -32.10 -4.72 0.06
N LEU A 182 -32.71 -5.84 -0.36
CA LEU A 182 -32.55 -6.38 -1.71
C LEU A 182 -33.01 -5.39 -2.80
N ALA A 183 -34.07 -4.62 -2.55
CA ALA A 183 -34.53 -3.59 -3.49
C ALA A 183 -33.53 -2.44 -3.60
N MET A 184 -32.98 -1.95 -2.48
CA MET A 184 -31.93 -0.93 -2.48
C MET A 184 -30.67 -1.40 -3.22
N SER A 185 -30.21 -2.63 -2.96
CA SER A 185 -29.07 -3.22 -3.65
C SER A 185 -29.34 -3.37 -5.15
N PHE A 186 -30.52 -3.86 -5.53
CA PHE A 186 -30.93 -4.02 -6.93
C PHE A 186 -30.84 -2.70 -7.70
N TRP A 187 -31.51 -1.64 -7.21
CA TRP A 187 -31.49 -0.33 -7.89
C TRP A 187 -30.11 0.32 -7.93
N THR A 188 -29.27 0.05 -6.92
CA THR A 188 -27.87 0.50 -6.93
C THR A 188 -27.08 -0.16 -8.06
N GLN A 189 -27.24 -1.48 -8.24
CA GLN A 189 -26.58 -2.20 -9.33
C GLN A 189 -27.10 -1.80 -10.71
N VAL A 190 -28.41 -1.57 -10.85
CA VAL A 190 -28.98 -1.01 -12.10
C VAL A 190 -28.33 0.33 -12.44
N GLY A 191 -28.18 1.23 -11.45
CA GLY A 191 -27.54 2.52 -11.65
C GLY A 191 -26.08 2.41 -12.10
N PHE A 192 -25.30 1.54 -11.46
CA PHE A 192 -23.91 1.30 -11.86
C PHE A 192 -23.78 0.70 -13.25
N ILE A 193 -24.62 -0.28 -13.60
CA ILE A 193 -24.64 -0.87 -14.95
C ILE A 193 -24.99 0.20 -15.99
N ALA A 194 -26.04 0.98 -15.76
CA ALA A 194 -26.47 2.01 -16.69
C ALA A 194 -25.38 3.07 -16.95
N VAL A 195 -24.78 3.61 -15.89
CA VAL A 195 -23.71 4.62 -16.01
C VAL A 195 -22.46 4.02 -16.63
N SER A 196 -22.05 2.82 -16.22
CA SER A 196 -20.82 2.19 -16.74
C SER A 196 -20.96 1.81 -18.21
N CYS A 197 -22.13 1.34 -18.65
CA CYS A 197 -22.40 1.10 -20.08
C CYS A 197 -22.41 2.42 -20.86
N ALA A 198 -23.05 3.47 -20.35
CA ALA A 198 -23.05 4.78 -21.01
C ALA A 198 -21.63 5.35 -21.14
N MET A 199 -20.79 5.19 -20.11
CA MET A 199 -19.38 5.56 -20.16
C MET A 199 -18.59 4.68 -21.13
N GLY A 200 -18.74 3.36 -21.09
CA GLY A 200 -18.07 2.45 -22.03
C GLY A 200 -18.38 2.78 -23.49
N LEU A 201 -19.62 3.16 -23.80
CA LEU A 201 -20.03 3.55 -25.16
C LEU A 201 -19.50 4.92 -25.59
N THR A 202 -19.27 5.85 -24.65
CA THR A 202 -18.89 7.25 -24.97
C THR A 202 -17.38 7.49 -24.88
N VAL A 203 -16.70 6.88 -23.91
CA VAL A 203 -15.26 7.07 -23.65
C VAL A 203 -14.44 5.79 -23.81
N GLY A 204 -15.07 4.61 -23.79
CA GLY A 204 -14.37 3.31 -23.85
C GLY A 204 -13.65 3.03 -25.17
N GLY A 205 -13.88 3.83 -26.22
CA GLY A 205 -13.12 3.76 -27.48
C GLY A 205 -11.67 4.26 -27.38
N GLY A 206 -11.22 4.77 -26.23
CA GLY A 206 -9.84 5.19 -26.01
C GLY A 206 -9.47 6.56 -26.58
N GLN A 207 -10.42 7.24 -27.25
CA GLN A 207 -10.24 8.55 -27.88
C GLN A 207 -9.79 9.66 -26.90
N TYR A 208 -9.98 9.48 -25.59
CA TYR A 208 -9.56 10.40 -24.54
C TYR A 208 -8.53 9.80 -23.57
N GLY A 209 -7.88 8.69 -23.95
CA GLY A 209 -6.99 7.93 -23.07
C GLY A 209 -5.64 8.57 -22.78
N GLN A 210 -5.24 9.60 -23.53
CA GLN A 210 -4.01 10.35 -23.33
C GLN A 210 -4.24 11.47 -22.30
N SER A 211 -3.96 11.19 -21.02
CA SER A 211 -3.99 12.20 -19.97
C SER A 211 -2.83 11.99 -19.00
N ASP A 212 -2.10 13.07 -18.70
CA ASP A 212 -1.01 13.07 -17.71
C ASP A 212 -1.51 12.90 -16.26
N ASN A 213 -2.83 12.99 -16.03
CA ASN A 213 -3.43 12.84 -14.71
C ASN A 213 -3.88 11.39 -14.48
N ALA A 214 -3.32 10.72 -13.47
CA ALA A 214 -3.63 9.33 -13.13
C ALA A 214 -5.14 9.04 -12.93
N SER A 215 -5.89 9.98 -12.35
CA SER A 215 -7.35 9.83 -12.18
C SER A 215 -8.06 9.86 -13.54
N LEU A 216 -7.72 10.80 -14.42
CA LEU A 216 -8.34 10.90 -15.74
C LEU A 216 -7.94 9.74 -16.64
N ALA A 217 -6.67 9.33 -16.60
CA ALA A 217 -6.18 8.14 -17.28
C ALA A 217 -6.99 6.90 -16.85
N PHE A 218 -7.22 6.72 -15.55
CA PHE A 218 -8.04 5.60 -15.05
C PHE A 218 -9.51 5.69 -15.50
N LEU A 219 -10.08 6.89 -15.65
CA LEU A 219 -11.47 7.06 -16.08
C LEU A 219 -11.68 6.84 -17.59
N LEU A 220 -10.74 7.33 -18.40
CA LEU A 220 -10.87 7.52 -19.85
C LEU A 220 -10.08 6.49 -20.68
N ARG A 221 -9.38 5.57 -20.02
CA ARG A 221 -8.64 4.48 -20.69
C ARG A 221 -9.58 3.65 -21.60
N ALA A 222 -9.00 3.14 -22.67
CA ALA A 222 -9.68 2.26 -23.61
C ALA A 222 -10.13 0.98 -22.93
N TRP A 223 -11.34 0.54 -23.28
CA TRP A 223 -11.86 -0.75 -22.86
C TRP A 223 -11.06 -1.88 -23.53
N HIS A 224 -10.64 -2.87 -22.76
CA HIS A 224 -10.09 -4.11 -23.32
C HIS A 224 -10.59 -5.32 -22.53
N TRP A 225 -10.49 -6.52 -23.10
CA TRP A 225 -10.99 -7.70 -22.40
C TRP A 225 -10.05 -8.12 -21.27
N PRO A 226 -10.56 -8.50 -20.08
CA PRO A 226 -9.73 -8.95 -18.98
C PRO A 226 -8.94 -10.23 -19.26
N ALA A 227 -7.66 -10.21 -18.88
CA ALA A 227 -6.80 -11.39 -18.90
C ALA A 227 -7.32 -12.44 -17.89
N PRO A 228 -7.15 -13.76 -18.16
CA PRO A 228 -7.58 -14.82 -17.25
C PRO A 228 -7.09 -14.68 -15.81
N GLY A 229 -5.87 -14.14 -15.61
CA GLY A 229 -5.26 -13.93 -14.30
C GLY A 229 -5.92 -12.83 -13.44
N ASP A 230 -6.66 -11.92 -14.06
CA ASP A 230 -7.25 -10.76 -13.35
C ASP A 230 -8.68 -11.02 -12.87
N TRP A 231 -9.35 -12.05 -13.40
CA TRP A 231 -10.71 -12.43 -13.02
C TRP A 231 -10.93 -12.66 -11.51
N PRO A 232 -9.97 -13.21 -10.73
CA PRO A 232 -10.11 -13.29 -9.27
C PRO A 232 -10.36 -11.92 -8.61
N PHE A 233 -9.73 -10.83 -9.10
CA PHE A 233 -9.95 -9.49 -8.57
C PHE A 233 -11.34 -8.95 -8.96
N PHE A 234 -11.80 -9.19 -10.19
CA PHE A 234 -13.17 -8.86 -10.61
C PHE A 234 -14.24 -9.61 -9.81
N LEU A 235 -14.01 -10.90 -9.52
CA LEU A 235 -14.89 -11.71 -8.68
C LEU A 235 -14.91 -11.20 -7.23
N ALA A 236 -13.75 -10.92 -6.65
CA ALA A 236 -13.63 -10.39 -5.29
C ALA A 236 -14.39 -9.06 -5.14
N THR A 237 -14.23 -8.14 -6.10
CA THR A 237 -14.91 -6.84 -6.07
C THR A 237 -16.43 -6.99 -6.26
N GLY A 238 -16.88 -7.86 -7.16
CA GLY A 238 -18.30 -8.11 -7.39
C GLY A 238 -19.02 -8.73 -6.19
N LEU A 239 -18.39 -9.73 -5.57
CA LEU A 239 -18.91 -10.36 -4.35
C LEU A 239 -18.95 -9.35 -3.19
N ALA A 240 -17.92 -8.52 -3.03
CA ALA A 240 -17.84 -7.54 -1.95
C ALA A 240 -18.98 -6.51 -1.99
N VAL A 241 -19.30 -5.98 -3.17
CA VAL A 241 -20.38 -4.99 -3.35
C VAL A 241 -21.76 -5.62 -3.11
N SER A 242 -21.92 -6.92 -3.39
CA SER A 242 -23.18 -7.64 -3.14
C SER A 242 -23.51 -7.79 -1.66
N THR A 243 -22.49 -7.89 -0.80
CA THR A 243 -22.65 -8.02 0.65
C THR A 243 -22.90 -6.68 1.34
N GLY A 244 -22.32 -5.57 0.84
CA GLY A 244 -22.32 -4.26 1.51
C GLY A 244 -23.71 -3.75 1.91
N GLY A 245 -24.72 -3.86 1.04
CA GLY A 245 -26.09 -3.41 1.34
C GLY A 245 -26.80 -4.18 2.47
N HIS A 246 -26.29 -5.34 2.86
CA HIS A 246 -26.82 -6.15 3.96
C HIS A 246 -26.17 -5.82 5.31
N HIS A 247 -24.89 -5.42 5.33
CA HIS A 247 -24.16 -5.06 6.54
C HIS A 247 -24.72 -3.80 7.21
N ASP A 248 -25.04 -2.77 6.41
CA ASP A 248 -25.61 -1.51 6.89
C ASP A 248 -26.90 -1.71 7.70
N ARG A 249 -27.68 -2.74 7.34
CA ARG A 249 -28.99 -3.01 7.96
C ARG A 249 -28.94 -4.00 9.10
N ALA A 250 -28.00 -4.95 9.11
CA ALA A 250 -27.88 -5.94 10.19
C ALA A 250 -27.35 -5.33 11.50
N GLY A 251 -26.53 -4.27 11.42
CA GLY A 251 -26.04 -3.53 12.60
C GLY A 251 -27.07 -2.58 13.24
N LEU A 252 -28.08 -2.14 12.48
CA LEU A 252 -29.03 -1.09 12.91
C LEU A 252 -30.03 -1.52 14.03
N PRO A 253 -30.59 -2.75 14.06
CA PRO A 253 -31.53 -3.17 15.10
C PRO A 253 -30.86 -3.50 16.44
N ALA A 254 -29.63 -4.02 16.42
CA ALA A 254 -28.92 -4.47 17.63
C ALA A 254 -28.45 -3.32 18.53
N LEU A 255 -28.40 -2.08 18.03
CA LEU A 255 -27.79 -0.93 18.73
C LEU A 255 -28.79 0.11 19.23
N ARG A 256 -30.10 -0.22 19.32
CA ARG A 256 -31.15 0.72 19.76
C ARG A 256 -31.16 1.03 21.27
N GLY A 257 -30.44 0.28 22.10
CA GLY A 257 -30.38 0.51 23.56
C GLY A 257 -29.14 1.29 23.99
N GLY A 258 -29.33 2.54 24.45
CA GLY A 258 -28.57 3.27 25.48
C GLY A 258 -27.03 3.47 25.39
N ALA A 259 -26.27 2.49 24.93
CA ALA A 259 -24.80 2.48 24.93
C ALA A 259 -24.19 2.33 23.52
N GLY A 260 -25.00 2.07 22.49
CA GLY A 260 -24.57 1.81 21.11
C GLY A 260 -24.13 3.05 20.29
N GLY A 261 -23.81 4.17 20.93
CA GLY A 261 -23.42 5.41 20.24
C GLY A 261 -21.93 5.51 19.93
N ALA A 262 -21.08 4.97 20.80
CA ALA A 262 -19.62 5.05 20.65
C ALA A 262 -19.08 3.98 19.68
N LEU A 263 -19.65 2.77 19.70
CA LEU A 263 -19.30 1.71 18.73
C LEU A 263 -19.89 1.91 17.33
N ARG A 264 -20.88 2.81 17.17
CA ARG A 264 -21.45 3.16 15.84
C ARG A 264 -20.52 4.01 14.97
N VAL A 265 -19.57 4.69 15.60
CA VAL A 265 -18.61 5.58 14.94
C VAL A 265 -17.32 4.82 14.62
N CYS A 266 -16.94 3.84 15.45
CA CYS A 266 -15.71 3.05 15.27
C CYS A 266 -15.86 1.84 14.34
N GLY A 267 -17.04 1.62 13.74
CA GLY A 267 -17.36 0.43 12.95
C GLY A 267 -17.30 0.61 11.43
N ASP A 268 -16.67 1.68 10.93
CA ASP A 268 -16.48 1.95 9.49
C ASP A 268 -14.96 1.97 9.18
N PRO A 269 -14.47 1.27 8.14
CA PRO A 269 -13.48 0.23 8.41
C PRO A 269 -12.39 0.05 7.34
N HIS A 270 -11.78 1.14 6.90
CA HIS A 270 -10.62 1.06 6.04
C HIS A 270 -9.33 0.91 6.88
N GLY A 271 -9.02 -0.32 7.31
CA GLY A 271 -7.66 -0.70 7.74
C GLY A 271 -7.32 -0.62 9.25
N GLY A 272 -7.05 -1.80 9.82
CA GLY A 272 -5.82 -2.10 10.56
C GLY A 272 -5.50 -1.35 11.86
N ALA A 273 -6.10 -1.75 12.99
CA ALA A 273 -5.52 -1.51 14.31
C ALA A 273 -5.70 -2.73 15.23
N LEU A 274 -4.86 -3.76 15.05
CA LEU A 274 -4.65 -4.80 16.06
C LEU A 274 -3.71 -4.26 17.14
N GLY A 275 -4.26 -3.40 18.01
CA GLY A 275 -3.65 -3.07 19.30
C GLY A 275 -3.92 -4.18 20.29
N ARG A 276 -2.84 -4.76 20.85
CA ARG A 276 -2.84 -5.85 21.85
C ARG A 276 -3.91 -5.65 22.92
N ALA A 277 -4.96 -6.47 22.89
CA ALA A 277 -5.82 -6.71 24.04
C ALA A 277 -5.19 -7.82 24.89
N ASP A 278 -4.84 -7.43 26.10
CA ASP A 278 -4.19 -8.22 27.15
C ASP A 278 -4.99 -9.50 27.47
N LEU A 279 -4.54 -10.65 26.96
CA LEU A 279 -5.11 -11.99 27.23
C LEU A 279 -4.64 -12.56 28.58
N ARG A 280 -4.63 -11.72 29.62
CA ARG A 280 -4.41 -12.15 31.00
C ARG A 280 -5.73 -12.49 31.69
N HIS A 281 -6.47 -13.48 31.18
CA HIS A 281 -7.52 -14.11 32.02
C HIS A 281 -7.98 -15.53 31.65
N LEU A 282 -7.27 -16.25 30.77
CA LEU A 282 -7.57 -17.66 30.47
C LEU A 282 -6.38 -18.55 30.83
N ALA A 283 -6.00 -18.54 32.11
CA ALA A 283 -5.08 -19.52 32.69
C ALA A 283 -5.82 -20.35 33.73
N GLY A 284 -6.45 -21.43 33.26
CA GLY A 284 -7.12 -22.45 34.08
C GLY A 284 -6.68 -23.84 33.67
N ARG A 285 -5.51 -24.26 34.19
CA ARG A 285 -4.99 -25.63 34.42
C ARG A 285 -5.49 -26.76 33.50
N ARG A 286 -4.54 -27.46 32.85
CA ARG A 286 -4.12 -28.83 33.23
C ARG A 286 -2.86 -29.25 32.48
N ARG A 287 -1.92 -29.82 33.25
CA ARG A 287 -0.70 -30.51 32.84
C ARG A 287 -1.07 -31.81 32.12
N LEU A 288 -0.28 -32.22 31.14
CA LEU A 288 0.16 -33.61 30.96
C LEU A 288 1.57 -33.59 30.33
N ASP A 289 2.46 -34.35 30.97
CA ASP A 289 3.84 -34.63 30.60
C ASP A 289 3.94 -35.49 29.33
N GLY A 290 5.11 -35.48 28.68
CA GLY A 290 5.42 -36.43 27.62
C GLY A 290 6.72 -36.12 26.88
N ASP A 291 7.84 -36.61 27.41
CA ASP A 291 9.13 -36.75 26.73
C ASP A 291 9.02 -37.49 25.39
N CYS A 292 9.79 -37.08 24.38
CA CYS A 292 10.84 -37.94 23.79
C CYS A 292 11.55 -37.29 22.59
N ALA A 293 12.80 -37.72 22.44
CA ALA A 293 13.88 -37.15 21.65
C ALA A 293 13.94 -37.63 20.18
N HIS A 294 15.05 -37.21 19.52
CA HIS A 294 15.61 -37.61 18.22
C HIS A 294 15.09 -36.85 16.97
N ARG A 295 15.89 -36.48 15.97
CA ARG A 295 17.27 -36.86 15.58
C ARG A 295 17.87 -35.82 14.61
N ARG A 296 19.20 -35.80 14.53
CA ARG A 296 20.06 -34.97 13.67
C ARG A 296 20.05 -35.36 12.18
N GLY A 297 20.36 -34.38 11.33
CA GLY A 297 21.01 -34.49 10.00
C GLY A 297 21.15 -33.08 9.43
N GLY A 298 22.33 -32.44 9.36
CA GLY A 298 23.45 -32.78 8.48
C GLY A 298 23.28 -31.97 7.16
N SER A 299 23.64 -30.68 7.15
CA SER A 299 24.88 -30.13 6.58
C SER A 299 24.95 -30.18 5.05
N LEU A 300 25.08 -29.01 4.41
CA LEU A 300 25.98 -28.74 3.28
C LEU A 300 25.98 -27.23 3.00
N TYR A 301 27.16 -26.61 3.10
CA TYR A 301 27.73 -25.53 2.29
C TYR A 301 28.76 -24.76 3.12
N ALA A 302 29.99 -25.24 3.04
CA ALA A 302 31.20 -24.51 3.39
C ALA A 302 31.94 -24.26 2.08
N LEU A 303 32.29 -23.00 1.79
CA LEU A 303 33.47 -22.58 1.03
C LEU A 303 33.45 -21.04 0.93
N ALA A 304 34.35 -20.40 1.69
CA ALA A 304 35.05 -19.12 1.42
C ALA A 304 35.43 -18.47 2.76
N ARG A 305 36.58 -18.90 3.31
CA ARG A 305 37.36 -18.15 4.30
C ARG A 305 38.43 -17.39 3.53
N ASP A 306 38.51 -16.07 3.75
CA ASP A 306 39.75 -15.39 4.15
C ASP A 306 39.53 -13.86 4.26
N ALA A 307 39.39 -13.38 5.49
CA ALA A 307 39.71 -12.00 5.88
C ALA A 307 39.88 -11.94 7.43
N PRO A 308 40.84 -11.16 7.96
CA PRO A 308 41.29 -11.24 9.35
C PRO A 308 40.32 -10.57 10.32
N GLY A 309 39.92 -11.28 11.38
CA GLY A 309 39.02 -10.77 12.41
C GLY A 309 39.70 -9.83 13.42
N PRO A 310 38.99 -8.85 14.02
CA PRO A 310 39.54 -8.02 15.06
C PRO A 310 39.54 -8.73 16.43
N ARG A 311 40.53 -8.36 17.23
CA ARG A 311 40.96 -8.97 18.49
C ARG A 311 39.90 -8.85 19.60
N ARG A 312 39.68 -9.95 20.33
CA ARG A 312 38.93 -9.97 21.61
C ARG A 312 39.83 -9.50 22.77
N GLY A 313 39.45 -8.41 23.43
CA GLY A 313 39.71 -8.13 24.84
C GLY A 313 38.36 -7.75 25.45
N GLY A 314 37.80 -8.40 26.46
CA GLY A 314 38.23 -8.44 27.86
C GLY A 314 36.94 -8.30 28.70
N ARG A 315 36.67 -9.25 29.58
CA ARG A 315 35.46 -9.32 30.42
C ARG A 315 35.49 -8.27 31.55
N ALA A 316 34.34 -7.71 31.96
CA ALA A 316 33.69 -7.98 33.26
C ALA A 316 32.45 -7.10 33.57
N ARG A 317 31.34 -7.80 33.83
CA ARG A 317 30.30 -7.62 34.88
C ARG A 317 29.66 -6.24 35.13
N GLY A 318 28.34 -6.21 34.92
CA GLY A 318 27.38 -5.38 35.63
C GLY A 318 25.96 -5.79 35.25
N ARG A 319 25.26 -6.50 36.13
CA ARG A 319 23.88 -6.94 35.93
C ARG A 319 22.96 -5.82 36.44
N SER A 320 22.16 -5.24 35.56
CA SER A 320 21.00 -4.42 35.96
C SER A 320 19.86 -4.73 34.99
N ASP A 321 18.81 -5.36 35.52
CA ASP A 321 17.52 -5.49 34.87
C ASP A 321 16.92 -4.10 34.66
N GLY A 322 16.95 -3.64 33.41
CA GLY A 322 16.18 -2.54 32.88
C GLY A 322 15.94 -2.88 31.42
N GLY A 323 14.68 -2.84 30.96
CA GLY A 323 14.35 -3.18 29.58
C GLY A 323 15.19 -2.35 28.63
N SER A 324 16.23 -2.96 28.02
CA SER A 324 17.15 -2.23 27.17
C SER A 324 16.38 -1.82 25.92
N ALA A 325 16.24 -0.52 25.70
CA ALA A 325 15.94 -0.03 24.36
C ALA A 325 16.96 -0.68 23.41
N VAL A 326 16.48 -1.44 22.43
CA VAL A 326 17.35 -2.04 21.42
C VAL A 326 18.13 -0.89 20.78
N THR A 327 19.46 -0.99 20.70
CA THR A 327 20.30 0.05 20.08
C THR A 327 20.65 -0.35 18.66
N VAL A 328 20.73 0.60 17.73
CA VAL A 328 21.20 0.32 16.36
C VAL A 328 22.64 -0.16 16.41
N GLN A 329 22.93 -1.26 15.70
CA GLN A 329 24.25 -1.89 15.63
C GLN A 329 24.88 -1.79 14.24
N ALA A 330 24.10 -1.57 13.18
CA ALA A 330 24.61 -1.34 11.84
C ALA A 330 23.62 -0.48 11.03
N VAL A 331 24.16 0.28 10.09
CA VAL A 331 23.39 1.12 9.17
C VAL A 331 23.46 0.52 7.78
N VAL A 332 22.31 0.35 7.14
CA VAL A 332 22.18 -0.19 5.79
C VAL A 332 21.77 0.95 4.86
N PHE A 333 22.52 1.12 3.77
CA PHE A 333 22.29 2.14 2.75
C PHE A 333 21.78 1.47 1.48
N ASP A 334 20.72 2.01 0.89
CA ASP A 334 20.59 1.90 -0.55
C ASP A 334 21.65 2.74 -1.26
N ILE A 335 21.88 2.45 -2.55
CA ILE A 335 22.85 3.16 -3.38
C ILE A 335 22.14 4.17 -4.28
N GLY A 336 21.12 3.75 -5.04
CA GLY A 336 20.40 4.61 -5.98
C GLY A 336 19.60 5.69 -5.26
N ASN A 337 19.75 6.94 -5.70
CA ASN A 337 19.16 8.15 -5.11
C ASN A 337 19.45 8.38 -3.61
N VAL A 338 20.33 7.57 -3.00
CA VAL A 338 20.79 7.74 -1.61
C VAL A 338 22.26 8.12 -1.59
N LEU A 339 23.11 7.46 -2.36
CA LEU A 339 24.56 7.74 -2.45
C LEU A 339 24.99 8.22 -3.82
N ILE A 340 24.34 7.73 -4.88
CA ILE A 340 24.50 8.21 -6.26
C ILE A 340 23.11 8.44 -6.83
N GLU A 341 22.93 9.51 -7.58
CA GLU A 341 21.68 9.74 -8.29
C GLU A 341 21.46 8.66 -9.35
N TRP A 342 20.22 8.21 -9.50
CA TRP A 342 19.80 7.28 -10.54
C TRP A 342 18.65 7.90 -11.32
N ASN A 343 18.96 8.46 -12.49
CA ASN A 343 17.98 9.13 -13.33
C ASN A 343 18.26 8.92 -14.83
N PRO A 344 17.86 7.76 -15.39
CA PRO A 344 17.97 7.49 -16.82
C PRO A 344 17.17 8.47 -17.69
N GLU A 345 16.03 8.97 -17.21
CA GLU A 345 15.19 9.90 -17.97
C GLU A 345 15.91 11.22 -18.25
N ARG A 346 16.58 11.79 -17.24
CA ARG A 346 17.38 13.03 -17.39
C ARG A 346 18.47 12.87 -18.44
N PHE A 347 19.14 11.71 -18.45
CA PHE A 347 20.15 11.40 -19.46
C PHE A 347 19.52 11.41 -20.87
N TYR A 348 18.41 10.70 -21.07
CA TYR A 348 17.77 10.62 -22.38
C TYR A 348 17.11 11.93 -22.83
N ASP A 349 16.61 12.75 -21.91
CA ASP A 349 16.14 14.10 -22.21
C ASP A 349 17.27 14.97 -22.78
N ALA A 350 18.46 14.88 -22.19
CA ALA A 350 19.63 15.61 -22.65
C ALA A 350 20.18 15.09 -23.99
N THR A 351 20.09 13.78 -24.26
CA THR A 351 20.68 13.19 -25.49
C THR A 351 19.71 13.10 -26.66
N LEU A 352 18.42 12.85 -26.43
CA LEU A 352 17.41 12.63 -27.48
C LEU A 352 16.34 13.72 -27.53
N GLY A 353 16.16 14.48 -26.46
CA GLY A 353 15.00 15.33 -26.24
C GLY A 353 13.83 14.56 -25.63
N GLU A 354 13.02 15.28 -24.85
CA GLU A 354 11.93 14.71 -24.04
C GLU A 354 10.92 13.91 -24.86
N GLU A 355 10.51 14.42 -26.02
CA GLU A 355 9.53 13.76 -26.89
C GLU A 355 10.04 12.39 -27.39
N ARG A 356 11.29 12.33 -27.88
CA ARG A 356 11.89 11.06 -28.34
C ARG A 356 12.19 10.12 -27.19
N ARG A 357 12.60 10.64 -26.02
CA ARG A 357 12.78 9.84 -24.81
C ARG A 357 11.48 9.15 -24.41
N ARG A 358 10.36 9.88 -24.37
CA ARG A 358 9.04 9.32 -24.06
C ARG A 358 8.64 8.23 -25.07
N ALA A 359 8.78 8.51 -26.36
CA ALA A 359 8.49 7.54 -27.42
C ALA A 359 9.35 6.27 -27.31
N MET A 360 10.64 6.42 -26.96
CA MET A 360 11.54 5.29 -26.75
C MET A 360 11.13 4.44 -25.54
N PHE A 361 10.83 5.06 -24.39
CA PHE A 361 10.47 4.35 -23.17
C PHE A 361 9.10 3.66 -23.28
N GLU A 362 8.22 4.16 -24.14
CA GLU A 362 6.96 3.49 -24.49
C GLU A 362 7.19 2.30 -25.45
N ALA A 363 8.02 2.48 -26.47
CA ALA A 363 8.26 1.46 -27.50
C ALA A 363 9.20 0.33 -27.06
N VAL A 364 10.12 0.62 -26.13
CA VAL A 364 11.19 -0.29 -25.71
C VAL A 364 11.05 -0.59 -24.22
N PRO A 365 10.91 -1.86 -23.81
CA PRO A 365 10.79 -2.25 -22.40
C PRO A 365 12.15 -2.21 -21.69
N ILE A 366 12.77 -1.03 -21.65
CA ILE A 366 14.15 -0.83 -21.23
C ILE A 366 14.33 -0.98 -19.72
N LEU A 367 13.34 -0.55 -18.93
CA LEU A 367 13.35 -0.75 -17.48
C LEU A 367 13.19 -2.23 -17.12
N ALA A 368 12.34 -2.97 -17.84
CA ALA A 368 12.21 -4.42 -17.65
C ALA A 368 13.48 -5.19 -18.03
N MET A 369 14.27 -4.66 -18.98
CA MET A 369 15.62 -5.17 -19.26
C MET A 369 16.56 -4.90 -18.09
N ASN A 370 16.55 -3.69 -17.54
CA ASN A 370 17.36 -3.37 -16.36
C ASN A 370 17.01 -4.26 -15.16
N GLU A 371 15.73 -4.55 -14.92
CA GLU A 371 15.31 -5.47 -13.85
C GLU A 371 15.94 -6.87 -13.98
N ARG A 372 16.09 -7.39 -15.21
CA ARG A 372 16.78 -8.66 -15.45
C ARG A 372 18.27 -8.56 -15.15
N VAL A 373 18.91 -7.47 -15.56
CA VAL A 373 20.32 -7.19 -15.26
C VAL A 373 20.54 -7.07 -13.75
N ASP A 374 19.63 -6.39 -13.05
CA ASP A 374 19.63 -6.28 -11.58
C ASP A 374 19.45 -7.62 -10.88
N LEU A 375 18.82 -8.61 -11.51
CA LEU A 375 18.74 -9.98 -11.00
C LEU A 375 19.93 -10.86 -11.39
N GLY A 376 20.90 -10.32 -12.14
CA GLY A 376 22.16 -10.98 -12.47
C GLY A 376 22.25 -11.52 -13.90
N ALA A 377 21.35 -11.12 -14.81
CA ALA A 377 21.52 -11.39 -16.24
C ALA A 377 22.79 -10.71 -16.79
N VAL A 378 23.35 -11.26 -17.86
CA VAL A 378 24.55 -10.71 -18.52
C VAL A 378 24.18 -9.40 -19.20
N TRP A 379 24.79 -8.30 -18.75
CA TRP A 379 24.41 -6.95 -19.11
C TRP A 379 24.59 -6.66 -20.60
N ALA A 380 25.74 -7.06 -21.17
CA ALA A 380 26.02 -6.88 -22.59
C ALA A 380 25.02 -7.65 -23.47
N ASP A 381 24.68 -8.89 -23.10
CA ASP A 381 23.76 -9.75 -23.85
C ASP A 381 22.33 -9.20 -23.81
N GLU A 382 21.86 -8.73 -22.66
CA GLU A 382 20.53 -8.14 -22.50
C GLU A 382 20.36 -6.86 -23.32
N VAL A 383 21.37 -5.98 -23.29
CA VAL A 383 21.36 -4.73 -24.09
C VAL A 383 21.43 -5.05 -25.58
N ALA A 384 22.29 -5.97 -26.00
CA ALA A 384 22.42 -6.36 -27.42
C ALA A 384 21.15 -7.04 -27.95
N ALA A 385 20.55 -7.95 -27.17
CA ALA A 385 19.31 -8.62 -27.54
C ALA A 385 18.14 -7.63 -27.63
N LEU A 386 18.08 -6.63 -26.73
CA LEU A 386 17.06 -5.58 -26.80
C LEU A 386 17.27 -4.69 -28.04
N ALA A 387 18.50 -4.25 -28.31
CA ALA A 387 18.82 -3.45 -29.49
C ALA A 387 18.47 -4.19 -30.81
N ALA A 388 18.73 -5.50 -30.88
CA ALA A 388 18.40 -6.32 -32.05
C ALA A 388 16.88 -6.44 -32.30
N ARG A 389 16.07 -6.46 -31.23
CA ARG A 389 14.59 -6.50 -31.33
C ARG A 389 13.98 -5.14 -31.68
N HIS A 390 14.69 -4.05 -31.41
CA HIS A 390 14.23 -2.69 -31.62
C HIS A 390 15.26 -1.91 -32.47
N PRO A 391 15.42 -2.24 -33.76
CA PRO A 391 16.48 -1.68 -34.61
C PRO A 391 16.39 -0.15 -34.72
N ASP A 392 15.18 0.41 -34.74
CA ASP A 392 14.96 1.87 -34.79
C ASP A 392 15.45 2.61 -33.54
N TRP A 393 15.65 1.89 -32.44
CA TRP A 393 16.13 2.39 -31.15
C TRP A 393 17.49 1.80 -30.75
N ALA A 394 18.17 1.07 -31.64
CA ALA A 394 19.37 0.32 -31.29
C ALA A 394 20.50 1.19 -30.72
N GLU A 395 20.75 2.35 -31.32
CA GLU A 395 21.76 3.30 -30.82
C GLU A 395 21.38 3.83 -29.42
N PRO A 396 20.20 4.41 -29.19
CA PRO A 396 19.76 4.79 -27.85
C PRO A 396 19.81 3.66 -26.82
N ILE A 397 19.46 2.42 -27.19
CA ILE A 397 19.54 1.26 -26.30
C ILE A 397 21.00 0.96 -25.95
N SER A 398 21.94 1.07 -26.90
CA SER A 398 23.36 0.82 -26.65
C SER A 398 23.98 1.75 -25.59
N HIS A 399 23.39 2.94 -25.37
CA HIS A 399 23.82 3.85 -24.31
C HIS A 399 23.68 3.23 -22.91
N TRP A 400 22.77 2.27 -22.71
CA TRP A 400 22.68 1.50 -21.46
C TRP A 400 23.90 0.65 -21.16
N HIS A 401 24.75 0.38 -22.14
CA HIS A 401 26.01 -0.32 -21.93
C HIS A 401 27.20 0.65 -21.93
N HIS A 402 27.22 1.61 -22.86
CA HIS A 402 28.39 2.48 -23.07
C HIS A 402 28.40 3.79 -22.27
N ARG A 403 27.24 4.25 -21.79
CA ARG A 403 27.06 5.55 -21.13
C ARG A 403 26.27 5.44 -19.81
N TRP A 404 26.18 4.23 -19.27
CA TRP A 404 25.39 3.93 -18.07
C TRP A 404 25.78 4.79 -16.86
N ILE A 405 27.08 5.09 -16.70
CA ILE A 405 27.54 5.91 -15.57
C ILE A 405 26.94 7.32 -15.57
N GLU A 406 26.60 7.87 -16.75
CA GLU A 406 25.96 9.19 -16.85
C GLU A 406 24.49 9.15 -16.38
N MET A 407 23.87 7.96 -16.38
CA MET A 407 22.54 7.72 -15.80
C MET A 407 22.61 7.56 -14.27
N ALA A 408 23.73 7.06 -13.76
CA ALA A 408 24.04 6.85 -12.35
C ALA A 408 24.99 7.94 -11.80
N SER A 409 24.64 9.22 -12.02
CA SER A 409 25.48 10.37 -11.69
C SER A 409 24.64 11.61 -11.40
N PRO A 410 25.10 12.53 -10.52
CA PRO A 410 26.35 12.50 -9.74
C PRO A 410 26.26 11.68 -8.44
N GLU A 411 27.39 11.59 -7.72
CA GLU A 411 27.37 11.21 -6.30
C GLU A 411 26.62 12.26 -5.46
N ILE A 412 26.10 11.84 -4.31
CA ILE A 412 25.42 12.70 -3.33
C ILE A 412 26.41 12.98 -2.18
N PRO A 413 27.14 14.12 -2.17
CA PRO A 413 28.28 14.30 -1.28
C PRO A 413 27.91 14.27 0.20
N GLY A 414 26.72 14.75 0.55
CA GLY A 414 26.21 14.70 1.93
C GLY A 414 26.09 13.27 2.46
N SER A 415 25.53 12.36 1.66
CA SER A 415 25.37 10.96 2.04
C SER A 415 26.71 10.24 2.17
N VAL A 416 27.66 10.53 1.26
CA VAL A 416 29.02 9.96 1.33
C VAL A 416 29.75 10.43 2.59
N ARG A 417 29.57 11.70 3.00
CA ARG A 417 30.10 12.20 4.28
C ARG A 417 29.51 11.44 5.47
N LEU A 418 28.20 11.22 5.50
CA LEU A 418 27.54 10.46 6.57
C LEU A 418 28.03 9.00 6.65
N LEU A 419 28.19 8.34 5.50
CA LEU A 419 28.77 7.00 5.43
C LEU A 419 30.16 6.97 6.06
N ARG A 420 31.03 7.92 5.70
CA ARG A 420 32.39 8.00 6.24
C ARG A 420 32.42 8.38 7.72
N ALA A 421 31.52 9.26 8.16
CA ALA A 421 31.38 9.63 9.57
C ALA A 421 30.99 8.43 10.44
N LEU A 422 30.04 7.62 10.00
CA LEU A 422 29.64 6.38 10.69
C LEU A 422 30.81 5.41 10.81
N ARG A 423 31.56 5.21 9.72
CA ARG A 423 32.77 4.38 9.72
C ARG A 423 33.84 4.93 10.67
N GLY A 424 34.04 6.26 10.69
CA GLY A 424 34.95 6.94 11.62
C GLY A 424 34.59 6.72 13.09
N ARG A 425 33.30 6.54 13.40
CA ARG A 425 32.78 6.16 14.72
C ARG A 425 32.79 4.66 14.99
N GLY A 426 33.26 3.84 14.05
CA GLY A 426 33.27 2.38 14.15
C GLY A 426 31.88 1.73 14.06
N VAL A 427 30.89 2.44 13.49
CA VAL A 427 29.56 1.89 13.22
C VAL A 427 29.63 1.11 11.90
N PRO A 428 29.28 -0.20 11.88
CA PRO A 428 29.22 -0.97 10.66
C PRO A 428 28.24 -0.39 9.65
N VAL A 429 28.66 -0.30 8.40
CA VAL A 429 27.85 0.17 7.27
C VAL A 429 27.73 -0.91 6.19
N PHE A 430 26.50 -1.21 5.78
CA PHE A 430 26.21 -2.18 4.72
C PHE A 430 25.53 -1.50 3.55
N ALA A 431 25.74 -2.02 2.34
CA ALA A 431 24.94 -1.65 1.17
C ALA A 431 23.86 -2.69 0.93
N LEU A 432 22.66 -2.27 0.53
CA LEU A 432 21.57 -3.12 0.06
C LEU A 432 20.91 -2.46 -1.15
N SER A 433 21.21 -2.92 -2.36
CA SER A 433 20.75 -2.26 -3.59
C SER A 433 20.32 -3.22 -4.69
N ASN A 434 19.30 -2.81 -5.45
CA ASN A 434 18.96 -3.43 -6.72
C ASN A 434 19.96 -2.92 -7.75
N PHE A 435 20.95 -3.74 -8.06
CA PHE A 435 22.05 -3.41 -8.95
C PHE A 435 22.53 -4.67 -9.67
N GLY A 436 22.79 -4.55 -10.96
CA GLY A 436 23.43 -5.60 -11.74
C GLY A 436 24.87 -5.88 -11.30
N ARG A 437 25.33 -7.11 -11.56
CA ARG A 437 26.71 -7.55 -11.24
C ARG A 437 27.77 -6.69 -11.94
N GLU A 438 27.62 -6.55 -13.26
CA GLU A 438 28.60 -5.85 -14.10
C GLU A 438 28.47 -4.32 -13.98
N THR A 439 27.25 -3.81 -13.89
CA THR A 439 27.02 -2.38 -13.62
C THR A 439 27.58 -2.00 -12.25
N PHE A 440 27.45 -2.83 -11.21
CA PHE A 440 28.02 -2.54 -9.89
C PHE A 440 29.55 -2.50 -9.91
N ALA A 441 30.18 -3.44 -10.62
CA ALA A 441 31.62 -3.42 -10.84
C ALA A 441 32.07 -2.15 -11.59
N HIS A 442 31.28 -1.70 -12.56
CA HIS A 442 31.54 -0.45 -13.26
C HIS A 442 31.39 0.78 -12.33
N ALA A 443 30.34 0.81 -11.51
CA ALA A 443 30.11 1.88 -10.54
C ALA A 443 31.24 1.96 -9.50
N LEU A 444 31.74 0.81 -9.00
CA LEU A 444 32.88 0.74 -8.09
C LEU A 444 34.16 1.38 -8.67
N ALA A 445 34.39 1.21 -9.97
CA ALA A 445 35.54 1.80 -10.64
C ALA A 445 35.44 3.34 -10.75
N HIS A 446 34.22 3.87 -10.85
CA HIS A 446 33.98 5.31 -10.98
C HIS A 446 33.79 6.01 -9.62
N TYR A 447 33.16 5.34 -8.66
CA TYR A 447 32.87 5.81 -7.31
C TYR A 447 33.58 4.91 -6.27
N PRO A 448 34.87 5.17 -5.97
CA PRO A 448 35.65 4.31 -5.07
C PRO A 448 35.06 4.16 -3.67
N PHE A 449 34.24 5.12 -3.22
CA PHE A 449 33.57 5.05 -1.92
C PHE A 449 32.59 3.87 -1.82
N LEU A 450 32.09 3.33 -2.94
CA LEU A 450 31.26 2.13 -2.92
C LEU A 450 32.03 0.89 -2.44
N GLY A 451 33.37 0.93 -2.43
CA GLY A 451 34.22 -0.10 -1.85
C GLY A 451 34.43 0.06 -0.33
N GLU A 452 33.87 1.10 0.28
CA GLU A 452 34.06 1.41 1.71
C GLU A 452 33.12 0.64 2.64
N PHE A 453 32.07 -0.01 2.11
CA PHE A 453 31.14 -0.78 2.92
C PHE A 453 31.79 -2.01 3.58
N ASP A 454 31.38 -2.32 4.81
CA ASP A 454 31.81 -3.55 5.48
C ASP A 454 31.26 -4.79 4.77
N ARG A 455 30.07 -4.67 4.18
CA ARG A 455 29.41 -5.68 3.33
C ARG A 455 28.50 -5.03 2.30
N ALA A 456 28.44 -5.60 1.10
CA ALA A 456 27.53 -5.17 0.04
C ALA A 456 26.59 -6.30 -0.38
N PHE A 457 25.29 -6.08 -0.20
CA PHE A 457 24.21 -6.97 -0.61
C PHE A 457 23.62 -6.45 -1.93
N VAL A 458 24.19 -6.94 -3.03
CA VAL A 458 23.85 -6.51 -4.39
C VAL A 458 22.94 -7.55 -5.04
N SER A 459 21.80 -7.13 -5.57
CA SER A 459 20.81 -8.05 -6.12
C SER A 459 21.37 -8.94 -7.24
N GLY A 460 22.21 -8.41 -8.13
CA GLY A 460 22.81 -9.19 -9.23
C GLY A 460 23.83 -10.23 -8.76
N HIS A 461 24.34 -10.09 -7.53
CA HIS A 461 25.17 -11.11 -6.89
C HIS A 461 24.34 -12.20 -6.22
N LEU A 462 23.20 -11.83 -5.66
CA LEU A 462 22.35 -12.69 -4.84
C LEU A 462 21.20 -13.35 -5.62
N ALA A 463 20.89 -12.86 -6.82
CA ALA A 463 19.67 -13.19 -7.58
C ALA A 463 18.37 -12.96 -6.78
N LEU A 464 18.38 -11.95 -5.90
CA LEU A 464 17.27 -11.53 -5.05
C LEU A 464 17.20 -10.01 -5.11
N ALA A 465 16.00 -9.41 -5.16
CA ALA A 465 15.83 -7.97 -5.28
C ALA A 465 14.84 -7.43 -4.24
N LYS A 466 15.05 -6.19 -3.79
CA LYS A 466 14.03 -5.45 -3.04
C LYS A 466 12.82 -5.18 -3.97
N PRO A 467 11.58 -5.21 -3.45
CA PRO A 467 11.18 -5.32 -2.04
C PRO A 467 10.91 -6.77 -1.55
N ASP A 468 11.38 -7.81 -2.25
CA ASP A 468 11.15 -9.20 -1.82
C ASP A 468 11.78 -9.46 -0.44
N ALA A 469 11.01 -10.06 0.48
CA ALA A 469 11.46 -10.38 1.83
C ALA A 469 12.75 -11.22 1.87
N ALA A 470 13.01 -12.03 0.84
CA ALA A 470 14.16 -12.92 0.77
C ALA A 470 15.51 -12.18 0.76
N ILE A 471 15.61 -10.98 0.18
CA ILE A 471 16.87 -10.23 0.17
C ILE A 471 17.22 -9.68 1.56
N TYR A 472 16.21 -9.25 2.32
CA TYR A 472 16.39 -8.78 3.69
C TYR A 472 16.76 -9.95 4.62
N GLU A 473 16.19 -11.14 4.41
CA GLU A 473 16.59 -12.36 5.10
C GLU A 473 18.06 -12.72 4.86
N ALA A 474 18.55 -12.53 3.63
CA ALA A 474 19.95 -12.73 3.31
C ALA A 474 20.83 -11.74 4.11
N VAL A 475 20.43 -10.47 4.18
CA VAL A 475 21.16 -9.46 4.98
C VAL A 475 21.21 -9.84 6.46
N GLU A 476 20.08 -10.21 7.07
CA GLU A 476 20.00 -10.62 8.47
C GLU A 476 20.90 -11.82 8.77
N ARG A 477 20.81 -12.85 7.92
CA ARG A 477 21.56 -14.10 8.06
C ARG A 477 23.06 -13.87 7.94
N ASP A 478 23.48 -13.12 6.93
CA ASP A 478 24.88 -12.99 6.58
C ASP A 478 25.58 -11.93 7.45
N SER A 479 24.89 -10.84 7.80
CA SER A 479 25.42 -9.83 8.73
C SER A 479 25.45 -10.33 10.18
N GLY A 480 24.53 -11.23 10.55
CA GLY A 480 24.35 -11.69 11.93
C GLY A 480 23.77 -10.62 12.87
N VAL A 481 23.28 -9.50 12.33
CA VAL A 481 22.68 -8.42 13.10
C VAL A 481 21.17 -8.67 13.21
N ALA A 482 20.62 -8.53 14.41
CA ALA A 482 19.20 -8.70 14.64
C ALA A 482 18.38 -7.63 13.89
N PRO A 483 17.19 -7.95 13.35
CA PRO A 483 16.37 -7.00 12.59
C PRO A 483 16.16 -5.65 13.29
N GLY A 484 15.78 -5.66 14.58
CA GLY A 484 15.55 -4.44 15.36
C GLY A 484 16.79 -3.56 15.63
N SER A 485 17.97 -4.07 15.32
CA SER A 485 19.27 -3.39 15.44
C SER A 485 19.81 -2.88 14.10
N LEU A 486 19.09 -3.08 12.99
CA LEU A 486 19.43 -2.53 11.68
C LEU A 486 18.66 -1.23 11.44
N LEU A 487 19.37 -0.19 10.98
CA LEU A 487 18.76 1.03 10.46
C LEU A 487 18.96 1.10 8.95
N PHE A 488 17.88 1.04 8.17
CA PHE A 488 17.92 1.07 6.72
C PHE A 488 17.41 2.37 6.13
N ALA A 489 18.17 2.96 5.20
CA ALA A 489 17.81 4.15 4.45
C ALA A 489 17.69 3.84 2.95
N ASP A 490 16.55 4.23 2.36
CA ASP A 490 16.17 3.96 0.97
C ASP A 490 15.18 5.05 0.53
N ASP A 491 15.20 5.44 -0.75
CA ASP A 491 14.33 6.48 -1.31
C ASP A 491 12.93 5.93 -1.66
N ARG A 492 12.76 4.62 -1.79
CA ARG A 492 11.51 3.98 -2.21
C ARG A 492 10.66 3.52 -1.01
N PRO A 493 9.42 4.02 -0.88
CA PRO A 493 8.52 3.64 0.21
C PRO A 493 8.26 2.12 0.31
N GLU A 494 8.18 1.41 -0.81
CA GLU A 494 7.97 -0.04 -0.82
C GLU A 494 9.13 -0.83 -0.19
N ASN A 495 10.38 -0.39 -0.42
CA ASN A 495 11.56 -1.01 0.18
C ASN A 495 11.60 -0.77 1.70
N ILE A 496 11.20 0.43 2.10
CA ILE A 496 11.08 0.85 3.50
C ILE A 496 10.00 0.05 4.23
N GLU A 497 8.86 -0.19 3.60
CA GLU A 497 7.78 -0.98 4.19
C GLU A 497 8.17 -2.46 4.30
N ALA A 498 8.80 -3.03 3.28
CA ALA A 498 9.30 -4.40 3.31
C ALA A 498 10.30 -4.63 4.46
N ALA A 499 11.27 -3.73 4.64
CA ALA A 499 12.21 -3.79 5.76
C ALA A 499 11.51 -3.63 7.13
N ARG A 500 10.55 -2.70 7.22
CA ARG A 500 9.78 -2.45 8.46
C ARG A 500 8.93 -3.66 8.85
N ALA A 501 8.31 -4.34 7.90
CA ALA A 501 7.53 -5.55 8.14
C ALA A 501 8.38 -6.67 8.79
N ARG A 502 9.69 -6.64 8.58
CA ARG A 502 10.67 -7.55 9.21
C ARG A 502 11.19 -7.07 10.56
N GLY A 503 10.75 -5.90 11.02
CA GLY A 503 11.16 -5.31 12.29
C GLY A 503 12.43 -4.49 12.21
N TRP A 504 12.89 -4.11 11.01
CA TRP A 504 14.01 -3.18 10.87
C TRP A 504 13.59 -1.77 11.26
N ARG A 505 14.56 -0.98 11.73
CA ARG A 505 14.38 0.47 11.78
C ARG A 505 14.62 1.01 10.39
N THR A 506 13.80 1.98 9.99
CA THR A 506 13.86 2.51 8.63
C THR A 506 13.81 4.02 8.60
N HIS A 507 14.39 4.60 7.56
CA HIS A 507 14.37 6.01 7.23
C HIS A 507 14.09 6.16 5.73
N LEU A 508 12.95 6.76 5.37
CA LEU A 508 12.68 7.11 3.98
C LEU A 508 13.59 8.28 3.60
N PHE A 509 14.52 8.03 2.69
CA PHE A 509 15.53 9.00 2.29
C PHE A 509 14.92 10.02 1.33
N THR A 510 14.90 11.29 1.73
CA THR A 510 14.53 12.43 0.87
C THR A 510 15.68 13.40 0.64
N GLY A 511 16.82 13.14 1.28
CA GLY A 511 18.01 13.99 1.27
C GLY A 511 18.94 13.66 2.45
N PRO A 512 20.22 14.03 2.36
CA PRO A 512 21.21 13.71 3.38
C PRO A 512 20.93 14.40 4.72
N GLU A 513 20.31 15.59 4.74
CA GLU A 513 20.05 16.36 5.95
C GLU A 513 19.09 15.63 6.90
N GLY A 514 17.97 15.13 6.36
CA GLY A 514 17.00 14.36 7.14
C GLY A 514 17.58 13.03 7.64
N PHE A 515 18.48 12.43 6.87
CA PHE A 515 19.17 11.22 7.30
C PHE A 515 20.21 11.51 8.39
N ALA A 516 20.93 12.62 8.29
CA ALA A 516 21.86 13.11 9.30
C ALA A 516 21.15 13.32 10.65
N GLU A 517 20.00 14.01 10.66
CA GLU A 517 19.17 14.20 11.85
C GLU A 517 18.76 12.86 12.47
N ARG A 518 18.38 11.89 11.63
CA ARG A 518 18.01 10.55 12.10
C ARG A 518 19.20 9.83 12.74
N LEU A 519 20.39 9.89 12.15
CA LEU A 519 21.59 9.26 12.70
C LEU A 519 21.98 9.88 14.05
N VAL A 520 21.81 11.21 14.20
CA VAL A 520 22.01 11.90 15.47
C VAL A 520 20.97 11.48 16.52
N ALA A 521 19.69 11.38 16.12
CA ALA A 521 18.62 10.95 17.02
C ALA A 521 18.78 9.51 17.53
N GLU A 522 19.39 8.63 16.73
CA GLU A 522 19.74 7.26 17.11
C GLU A 522 21.05 7.18 17.94
N GLY A 523 21.71 8.32 18.16
CA GLY A 523 22.97 8.41 18.91
C GLY A 523 24.18 7.83 18.16
N LEU A 524 24.08 7.65 16.84
CA LEU A 524 25.13 7.08 16.01
C LEU A 524 26.16 8.15 15.59
N LEU A 525 25.70 9.39 15.41
CA LEU A 525 26.53 10.56 15.11
C LEU A 525 26.23 11.70 16.08
N THR A 526 27.17 12.63 16.21
CA THR A 526 26.93 13.94 16.86
C THR A 526 26.51 14.97 15.81
N LEU A 527 25.96 16.09 16.27
CA LEU A 527 25.63 17.21 15.36
C LEU A 527 26.84 17.71 14.57
N GLU A 528 28.06 17.59 15.13
CA GLU A 528 29.30 17.99 14.46
C GLU A 528 29.73 16.99 13.37
N ASP A 529 29.53 15.68 13.56
CA ASP A 529 29.81 14.71 12.49
C ASP A 529 28.76 14.76 11.36
N ALA A 530 27.58 15.29 11.67
CA ALA A 530 26.39 15.29 10.82
C ALA A 530 26.21 16.62 10.03
N ALA A 531 26.95 17.66 10.40
CA ALA A 531 27.05 18.94 9.68
C ALA A 531 28.00 18.82 8.47
#